data_AF-A0A0N4YHS0-F1
#
_entry.id   AF-A0A0N4YHS0-F1
#
_cell.length_a   1.000
_cell.length_b   1.000
_cell.length_c   1.000
_cell.angle_alpha   90.00
_cell.angle_beta   90.00
_cell.angle_gamma   90.00
#
_symmetry.space_group_name_H-M   'P 1'
#
loop_
_entity.id
_entity.type
_entity.pdbx_description
1 polymer ?
#
loop_
_entity_poly.entity_id
_entity_poly.type
_entity_poly.pdbx_seq_one_letter_code
_entity_poly.pdbx_strand_id
1 'polypeptide(L)'
;MRARFYVCVPFSGHQPTVVYPQSKEVSSDVMLIPFRSHFIYIMGTVVSNIVIIVNQKERILANPGWGVTAAAAVRHKTFNCIVTLDITGMVLLYGYNQRSVTKEEITPLLTFKTFSCATYLSVSVCGELILIAVMGVGGNVVVYEVPLKNIISELIV
;
A
#
# COMPACT_ATOMS: atom_id res chain seq x y z
N MET A 1 13.11 -19.51 -0.57
CA MET A 1 12.88 -18.10 -0.92
C MET A 1 12.61 -17.34 0.37
N ARG A 2 13.50 -16.43 0.76
CA ARG A 2 13.33 -15.56 1.94
C ARG A 2 12.67 -14.27 1.47
N ALA A 3 11.65 -13.78 2.17
CA ALA A 3 11.19 -12.42 2.00
C ALA A 3 12.37 -11.45 2.17
N ARG A 4 12.58 -10.57 1.19
CA ARG A 4 13.63 -9.53 1.24
C ARG A 4 13.14 -8.23 1.87
N PHE A 5 11.92 -8.21 2.41
CA PHE A 5 11.27 -7.00 2.87
C PHE A 5 10.79 -7.19 4.31
N TYR A 6 11.41 -6.42 5.21
CA TYR A 6 11.04 -6.40 6.62
C TYR A 6 10.08 -5.24 6.84
N VAL A 7 8.84 -5.53 7.24
CA VAL A 7 8.05 -4.54 7.95
C VAL A 7 8.46 -4.61 9.41
N CYS A 8 8.83 -3.48 9.99
CA CYS A 8 9.08 -3.40 11.43
C CYS A 8 7.74 -3.63 12.14
N VAL A 9 7.52 -4.85 12.63
CA VAL A 9 6.37 -5.21 13.47
C VAL A 9 6.82 -5.03 14.92
N PRO A 10 6.35 -4.01 15.66
CA PRO A 10 6.73 -3.89 17.05
C PRO A 10 5.78 -4.75 17.89
N PHE A 11 5.99 -6.07 18.00
CA PHE A 11 5.21 -6.89 18.93
C PHE A 11 6.02 -8.02 19.57
N SER A 12 6.27 -7.85 20.87
CA SER A 12 6.31 -8.90 21.90
C SER A 12 7.11 -10.18 21.59
N GLY A 13 8.43 -10.08 21.42
CA GLY A 13 9.40 -11.14 21.77
C GLY A 13 9.29 -12.54 21.14
N HIS A 14 8.34 -12.83 20.26
CA HIS A 14 8.19 -14.12 19.57
C HIS A 14 7.94 -13.87 18.08
N GLN A 15 8.85 -14.36 17.23
CA GLN A 15 8.73 -14.27 15.78
C GLN A 15 7.77 -15.36 15.26
N PRO A 16 6.67 -15.01 14.56
CA PRO A 16 5.82 -15.99 13.90
C PRO A 16 6.49 -16.53 12.63
N THR A 17 6.41 -17.84 12.43
CA THR A 17 6.88 -18.52 11.22
C THR A 17 5.81 -18.44 10.12
N VAL A 18 6.12 -17.79 8.99
CA VAL A 18 5.22 -17.69 7.82
C VAL A 18 5.67 -18.70 6.76
N VAL A 19 4.74 -19.51 6.23
CA VAL A 19 4.98 -20.52 5.19
C VAL A 19 4.30 -20.06 3.89
N TYR A 20 5.05 -20.04 2.79
CA TYR A 20 4.59 -19.55 1.48
C TYR A 20 4.04 -20.68 0.60
N PRO A 21 2.87 -20.54 -0.04
CA PRO A 21 2.44 -21.45 -1.10
C PRO A 21 3.25 -21.20 -2.38
N GLN A 22 3.86 -22.24 -2.92
CA GLN A 22 4.65 -22.18 -4.16
C GLN A 22 3.73 -22.37 -5.37
N SER A 23 3.28 -21.29 -6.01
CA SER A 23 2.79 -21.35 -7.40
C SER A 23 3.81 -20.68 -8.33
N LYS A 24 4.19 -21.40 -9.38
CA LYS A 24 5.36 -21.13 -10.24
C LYS A 24 5.16 -20.04 -11.29
N GLU A 25 4.10 -19.22 -11.23
CA GLU A 25 3.73 -18.32 -12.34
C GLU A 25 3.62 -16.83 -11.98
N VAL A 26 3.88 -16.43 -10.74
CA VAL A 26 3.83 -15.01 -10.32
C VAL A 26 5.25 -14.47 -10.17
N SER A 27 5.58 -13.42 -10.92
CA SER A 27 6.87 -12.70 -10.86
C SER A 27 7.30 -12.39 -9.41
N SER A 28 8.60 -12.48 -9.18
CA SER A 28 9.29 -12.90 -7.95
C SER A 28 9.34 -11.95 -6.74
N ASP A 29 8.69 -10.77 -6.78
CA ASP A 29 8.85 -9.75 -5.74
C ASP A 29 7.51 -9.37 -5.12
N VAL A 30 7.19 -10.04 -4.01
CA VAL A 30 5.98 -9.82 -3.19
C VAL A 30 6.35 -9.11 -1.89
N MET A 31 5.65 -8.02 -1.59
CA MET A 31 5.76 -7.35 -0.30
C MET A 31 4.64 -7.79 0.63
N LEU A 32 4.97 -8.40 1.76
CA LEU A 32 4.02 -8.70 2.83
C LEU A 32 3.96 -7.54 3.82
N ILE A 33 2.75 -7.13 4.19
CA ILE A 33 2.53 -6.06 5.17
C ILE A 33 1.50 -6.47 6.24
N PRO A 34 1.77 -6.23 7.53
CA PRO A 34 0.76 -6.31 8.58
C PRO A 34 -0.43 -5.38 8.30
N PHE A 35 -1.64 -5.81 8.69
CA PHE A 35 -2.87 -5.02 8.57
C PHE A 35 -2.75 -3.56 9.04
N ARG A 36 -2.04 -3.32 10.14
CA ARG A 36 -1.88 -1.99 10.76
C ARG A 36 -0.44 -1.46 10.62
N SER A 37 0.17 -1.67 9.47
CA SER A 37 1.50 -1.11 9.18
C SER A 37 1.45 0.41 9.25
N HIS A 38 2.36 1.01 10.01
CA HIS A 38 2.48 2.48 10.12
C HIS A 38 3.51 3.04 9.14
N PHE A 39 4.38 2.18 8.62
CA PHE A 39 5.49 2.55 7.76
C PHE A 39 5.71 1.47 6.70
N ILE A 40 5.88 1.91 5.47
CA ILE A 40 6.21 1.08 4.32
C ILE A 40 7.42 1.72 3.65
N TYR A 41 8.41 0.90 3.30
CA TYR A 41 9.59 1.38 2.59
C TYR A 41 10.08 0.33 1.61
N ILE A 42 10.13 0.70 0.34
CA ILE A 42 10.58 -0.14 -0.76
C ILE A 42 12.01 0.33 -1.12
N MET A 43 13.03 -0.43 -0.71
CA MET A 43 14.46 -0.09 -0.88
C MET A 43 14.91 -0.23 -2.35
N GLY A 44 14.58 0.76 -3.20
CA GLY A 44 15.10 0.84 -4.57
C GLY A 44 14.80 -0.38 -5.45
N THR A 45 13.75 -1.12 -5.10
CA THR A 45 13.31 -2.35 -5.78
C THR A 45 11.93 -2.10 -6.38
N VAL A 46 11.58 -2.88 -7.40
CA VAL A 46 10.25 -2.86 -8.00
C VAL A 46 9.47 -4.08 -7.48
N VAL A 47 8.31 -3.86 -6.88
CA VAL A 47 7.45 -4.90 -6.31
C VAL A 47 6.28 -5.15 -7.25
N SER A 48 6.00 -6.41 -7.56
CA SER A 48 4.88 -6.76 -8.44
C SER A 48 3.55 -6.85 -7.68
N ASN A 49 3.60 -7.32 -6.42
CA ASN A 49 2.40 -7.56 -5.60
C ASN A 49 2.61 -7.12 -4.16
N ILE A 50 1.56 -6.54 -3.56
CA ILE A 50 1.52 -6.23 -2.13
C ILE A 50 0.41 -7.06 -1.49
N VAL A 51 0.75 -7.73 -0.39
CA VAL A 51 -0.16 -8.62 0.32
C VAL A 51 -0.29 -8.16 1.77
N ILE A 52 -1.51 -7.89 2.19
CA ILE A 52 -1.85 -7.53 3.56
C ILE A 52 -2.19 -8.80 4.35
N ILE A 53 -1.58 -8.96 5.52
CA ILE A 53 -1.92 -10.02 6.46
C ILE A 53 -2.95 -9.50 7.45
N VAL A 54 -4.19 -9.99 7.35
CA VAL A 54 -5.35 -9.59 8.16
C VAL A 54 -6.04 -10.81 8.72
N ASN A 55 -6.21 -10.88 10.05
CA ASN A 55 -6.88 -12.01 10.72
C ASN A 55 -6.32 -13.39 10.30
N GLN A 56 -4.99 -13.51 10.21
CA GLN A 56 -4.27 -14.71 9.74
C GLN A 56 -4.57 -15.12 8.29
N LYS A 57 -5.19 -14.24 7.50
CA LYS A 57 -5.44 -14.45 6.07
C LYS A 57 -4.64 -13.47 5.24
N GLU A 58 -4.22 -13.93 4.07
CA GLU A 58 -3.56 -13.11 3.05
C GLU A 58 -4.62 -12.38 2.22
N ARG A 59 -4.34 -11.12 1.92
CA ARG A 59 -5.22 -10.22 1.16
C ARG A 59 -4.39 -9.48 0.14
N ILE A 60 -4.64 -9.72 -1.14
CA ILE A 60 -3.84 -9.15 -2.22
C ILE A 60 -4.37 -7.75 -2.52
N LEU A 61 -3.48 -6.77 -2.67
CA LEU A 61 -3.84 -5.48 -3.26
C LEU A 61 -3.88 -5.62 -4.77
N ALA A 62 -5.04 -5.40 -5.39
CA ALA A 62 -5.19 -5.43 -6.84
C ALA A 62 -4.28 -4.36 -7.47
N ASN A 63 -3.37 -4.75 -8.36
CA ASN A 63 -2.48 -3.82 -9.04
C ASN A 63 -2.77 -3.82 -10.56
N PRO A 64 -3.66 -2.94 -11.06
CA PRO A 64 -3.89 -2.79 -12.50
C PRO A 64 -2.75 -2.05 -13.22
N GLY A 65 -1.76 -1.53 -12.47
CA GLY A 65 -0.63 -0.79 -13.00
C GLY A 65 0.58 -1.68 -13.30
N TRP A 66 1.74 -1.04 -13.40
CA TRP A 66 3.03 -1.69 -13.54
C TRP A 66 3.66 -1.97 -12.17
N GLY A 67 4.93 -2.37 -12.16
CA GLY A 67 5.65 -2.63 -10.92
C GLY A 67 5.71 -1.40 -10.01
N VAL A 68 5.45 -1.63 -8.72
CA VAL A 68 5.39 -0.62 -7.67
C VAL A 68 6.80 -0.22 -7.24
N THR A 69 7.11 1.08 -7.30
CA THR A 69 8.40 1.67 -6.94
C THR A 69 8.39 2.30 -5.56
N ALA A 70 7.24 2.81 -5.13
CA ALA A 70 7.07 3.38 -3.80
C ALA A 70 5.69 3.04 -3.24
N ALA A 71 5.62 2.88 -1.93
CA ALA A 71 4.37 2.70 -1.22
C ALA A 71 4.45 3.39 0.14
N ALA A 72 3.32 3.89 0.60
CA ALA A 72 3.22 4.59 1.87
C ALA A 72 1.91 4.20 2.56
N ALA A 73 1.95 4.11 3.89
CA ALA A 73 0.77 3.79 4.69
C ALA A 73 0.36 4.99 5.53
N VAL A 74 -0.94 5.18 5.68
CA VAL A 74 -1.50 6.13 6.65
C VAL A 74 -2.61 5.48 7.43
N ARG A 75 -2.65 5.74 8.73
CA ARG A 75 -3.66 5.22 9.63
C ARG A 75 -4.61 6.33 10.05
N HIS A 76 -5.90 6.10 9.81
CA HIS A 76 -6.98 6.90 10.37
C HIS A 76 -7.58 6.18 11.60
N LYS A 77 -8.41 6.88 12.38
CA LYS A 77 -9.07 6.31 13.57
C LYS A 77 -9.93 5.08 13.23
N THR A 78 -10.53 5.07 12.04
CA THR A 78 -11.55 4.09 11.61
C THR A 78 -11.09 3.16 10.48
N PHE A 79 -9.99 3.46 9.80
CA PHE A 79 -9.49 2.67 8.67
C PHE A 79 -7.98 2.86 8.50
N ASN A 80 -7.36 2.01 7.67
CA ASN A 80 -6.00 2.20 7.19
C ASN A 80 -6.03 2.43 5.69
N CYS A 81 -5.07 3.19 5.20
CA CYS A 81 -4.85 3.39 3.78
C CYS A 81 -3.43 3.03 3.41
N ILE A 82 -3.30 2.53 2.19
CA ILE A 82 -2.03 2.35 1.50
C ILE A 82 -2.12 3.10 0.20
N VAL A 83 -1.07 3.83 -0.10
CA VAL A 83 -0.88 4.45 -1.40
C VAL A 83 0.29 3.76 -2.06
N THR A 84 0.15 3.38 -3.33
CA THR A 84 1.26 2.88 -4.15
C THR A 84 1.51 3.83 -5.30
N LEU A 85 2.76 3.83 -5.77
CA LEU A 85 3.23 4.53 -6.95
C LEU A 85 3.97 3.51 -7.82
N ASP A 86 3.58 3.39 -9.08
CA ASP A 86 4.26 2.51 -10.04
C ASP A 86 5.33 3.25 -10.88
N ILE A 87 6.11 2.48 -11.64
CA ILE A 87 7.14 3.00 -12.55
C ILE A 87 6.62 3.99 -13.60
N THR A 88 5.32 4.00 -13.89
CA THR A 88 4.70 4.86 -14.91
C THR A 88 4.08 6.13 -14.33
N GLY A 89 4.10 6.30 -13.02
CA GLY A 89 3.43 7.39 -12.31
C GLY A 89 1.96 7.11 -11.99
N MET A 90 1.49 5.87 -12.08
CA MET A 90 0.15 5.51 -11.60
C MET A 90 0.17 5.51 -10.07
N VAL A 91 -0.78 6.23 -9.49
CA VAL A 91 -1.02 6.28 -8.05
C VAL A 91 -2.31 5.53 -7.74
N LEU A 92 -2.22 4.56 -6.84
CA LEU A 92 -3.36 3.76 -6.38
C LEU A 92 -3.54 3.98 -4.88
N LEU A 93 -4.76 4.33 -4.46
CA LEU A 93 -5.12 4.47 -3.06
C LEU A 93 -6.03 3.31 -2.67
N TYR A 94 -5.58 2.52 -1.71
CA TYR A 94 -6.35 1.47 -1.07
C TYR A 94 -6.81 1.96 0.29
N GLY A 95 -8.06 1.70 0.63
CA GLY A 95 -8.58 1.88 1.98
C GLY A 95 -9.13 0.56 2.48
N TYR A 96 -8.95 0.30 3.77
CA TYR A 96 -9.47 -0.92 4.36
C TYR A 96 -9.64 -0.83 5.88
N ASN A 97 -10.66 -1.54 6.39
CA ASN A 97 -10.93 -1.67 7.83
C ASN A 97 -11.33 -3.13 8.14
N GLN A 98 -11.65 -3.44 9.41
CA GLN A 98 -11.98 -4.82 9.80
C GLN A 98 -13.24 -5.36 9.11
N ARG A 99 -14.15 -4.49 8.68
CA ARG A 99 -15.42 -4.85 8.02
C ARG A 99 -15.24 -5.00 6.51
N SER A 100 -14.40 -4.17 5.89
CA SER A 100 -14.24 -4.14 4.43
C SER A 100 -13.31 -5.25 3.89
N VAL A 101 -12.45 -5.82 4.73
CA VAL A 101 -11.50 -6.88 4.32
C VAL A 101 -12.13 -8.27 4.36
N THR A 102 -13.22 -8.45 3.62
CA THR A 102 -13.90 -9.74 3.47
C THR A 102 -13.36 -10.53 2.27
N LYS A 103 -13.16 -9.84 1.14
CA LYS A 103 -12.67 -10.39 -0.14
C LYS A 103 -11.19 -10.76 -0.07
N GLU A 104 -10.77 -11.72 -0.88
CA GLU A 104 -9.35 -12.12 -1.00
C GLU A 104 -8.48 -11.04 -1.64
N GLU A 105 -9.09 -10.22 -2.51
CA GLU A 105 -8.45 -9.12 -3.20
C GLU A 105 -9.09 -7.78 -2.77
N ILE A 106 -8.26 -6.78 -2.50
CA ILE A 106 -8.64 -5.41 -2.15
C ILE A 106 -8.39 -4.53 -3.38
N THR A 107 -9.47 -4.02 -3.96
CA THR A 107 -9.40 -3.10 -5.09
C THR A 107 -9.02 -1.69 -4.65
N PRO A 108 -8.31 -0.91 -5.48
CA PRO A 108 -8.05 0.50 -5.18
C PRO A 108 -9.36 1.29 -5.14
N LEU A 109 -9.48 2.19 -4.17
CA LEU A 109 -10.58 3.15 -4.05
C LEU A 109 -10.43 4.31 -5.02
N LEU A 110 -9.18 4.74 -5.27
CA LEU A 110 -8.86 5.76 -6.25
C LEU A 110 -7.66 5.34 -7.08
N THR A 111 -7.74 5.64 -8.36
CA THR A 111 -6.70 5.41 -9.35
C THR A 111 -6.53 6.68 -10.17
N PHE A 112 -5.31 7.22 -10.22
CA PHE A 112 -5.00 8.37 -11.05
C PHE A 112 -3.54 8.35 -11.49
N LYS A 113 -3.19 9.22 -12.44
CA LYS A 113 -1.83 9.35 -12.95
C LYS A 113 -1.22 10.67 -12.51
N THR A 114 -0.02 10.59 -11.93
CA THR A 114 0.83 11.75 -11.64
C THR A 114 1.73 12.08 -12.84
N PHE A 115 2.68 12.97 -12.64
CA PHE A 115 3.71 13.29 -13.62
C PHE A 115 4.70 12.12 -13.82
N SER A 116 5.37 12.10 -14.97
CA SER A 116 6.36 11.08 -15.31
C SER A 116 7.61 11.17 -14.44
N CYS A 117 8.31 10.04 -14.25
CA CYS A 117 9.52 9.96 -13.43
C CYS A 117 9.32 10.30 -11.93
N ALA A 118 8.09 10.18 -11.44
CA ALA A 118 7.79 10.17 -10.02
C ALA A 118 8.41 8.93 -9.36
N THR A 119 9.11 9.11 -8.25
CA THR A 119 9.89 8.05 -7.59
C THR A 119 9.65 7.96 -6.09
N TYR A 120 9.24 9.06 -5.46
CA TYR A 120 9.03 9.11 -4.02
C TYR A 120 7.58 9.42 -3.71
N LEU A 121 7.10 8.79 -2.64
CA LEU A 121 5.72 8.87 -2.19
C LEU A 121 5.69 9.07 -0.67
N SER A 122 4.91 10.04 -0.23
CA SER A 122 4.58 10.22 1.18
C SER A 122 3.09 10.49 1.31
N VAL A 123 2.51 10.02 2.41
CA VAL A 123 1.08 10.19 2.69
C VAL A 123 0.87 10.56 4.14
N SER A 124 -0.04 11.51 4.39
CA SER A 124 -0.39 11.97 5.73
C SER A 124 -1.87 12.34 5.81
N VAL A 125 -2.44 12.34 7.02
CA VAL A 125 -3.76 12.93 7.27
C VAL A 125 -3.58 14.34 7.78
N CYS A 126 -4.29 15.30 7.18
CA CYS A 126 -4.34 16.68 7.62
C CYS A 126 -5.80 17.12 7.70
N GLY A 127 -6.35 17.21 8.92
CA GLY A 127 -7.77 17.50 9.12
C GLY A 127 -8.67 16.48 8.41
N GLU A 128 -9.51 16.95 7.50
CA GLU A 128 -10.45 16.13 6.72
C GLU A 128 -9.89 15.63 5.37
N LEU A 129 -8.57 15.70 5.20
CA LEU A 129 -7.87 15.35 3.96
C LEU A 129 -6.81 14.28 4.20
N ILE A 130 -6.67 13.38 3.23
CA ILE A 130 -5.44 12.62 3.00
C ILE A 130 -4.62 13.40 1.98
N LEU A 131 -3.41 13.78 2.39
CA LEU A 131 -2.44 14.43 1.52
C LEU A 131 -1.51 13.35 0.96
N ILE A 132 -1.42 13.27 -0.36
CA ILE A 132 -0.51 12.37 -1.08
C ILE A 132 0.53 13.22 -1.76
N ALA A 133 1.75 13.25 -1.23
CA ALA A 133 2.87 13.95 -1.81
C ALA A 133 3.67 12.99 -2.70
N VAL A 134 3.84 13.38 -3.96
CA VAL A 134 4.64 12.65 -4.95
C VAL A 134 5.80 13.54 -5.37
N MET A 135 7.02 12.99 -5.35
CA MET A 135 8.22 13.69 -5.78
C MET A 135 8.95 12.89 -6.85
N GLY A 136 9.40 13.59 -7.89
CA GLY A 136 10.27 13.02 -8.93
C GLY A 136 11.75 13.31 -8.69
N VAL A 137 12.59 12.65 -9.47
CA VAL A 137 14.06 12.78 -9.39
C VAL A 137 14.54 14.22 -9.65
N GLY A 138 13.79 14.99 -10.45
CA GLY A 138 14.08 16.41 -10.73
C GLY A 138 13.70 17.39 -9.62
N GLY A 139 13.24 16.92 -8.45
CA GLY A 139 12.85 17.78 -7.33
C GLY A 139 11.43 18.39 -7.45
N ASN A 140 10.70 18.06 -8.50
CA ASN A 140 9.29 18.44 -8.64
C ASN A 140 8.46 17.70 -7.59
N VAL A 141 7.66 18.43 -6.83
CA VAL A 141 6.74 17.90 -5.82
C VAL A 141 5.32 18.31 -6.18
N VAL A 142 4.41 17.34 -6.21
CA VAL A 142 2.97 17.57 -6.32
C VAL A 142 2.29 16.95 -5.11
N VAL A 143 1.36 17.70 -4.52
CA VAL A 143 0.54 17.22 -3.40
C VAL A 143 -0.89 17.11 -3.88
N TYR A 144 -1.46 15.91 -3.75
CA TYR A 144 -2.85 15.62 -4.05
C TYR A 144 -3.65 15.60 -2.75
N GLU A 145 -4.85 16.16 -2.81
CA GLU A 145 -5.78 16.20 -1.67
C GLU A 145 -6.94 15.24 -1.92
N VAL A 146 -7.11 14.28 -1.02
CA VAL A 146 -8.21 13.33 -1.08
C VAL A 146 -9.11 13.53 0.14
N PRO A 147 -10.37 13.96 -0.03
CA PRO A 147 -11.30 14.11 1.09
C PRO A 147 -11.57 12.79 1.82
N LEU A 148 -11.44 12.77 3.14
CA LEU A 148 -11.69 11.57 3.97
C LEU A 148 -13.11 11.02 3.78
N LYS A 149 -14.09 11.90 3.56
CA LYS A 149 -15.49 11.51 3.32
C LYS A 149 -15.64 10.53 2.15
N ASN A 150 -14.83 10.68 1.10
CA ASN A 150 -14.87 9.80 -0.08
C ASN A 150 -14.35 8.40 0.27
N ILE A 151 -13.35 8.31 1.14
CA ILE A 151 -12.81 7.03 1.60
C ILE A 151 -13.80 6.36 2.54
N ILE A 152 -14.39 7.12 3.46
CA ILE A 152 -15.35 6.60 4.42
C ILE A 152 -16.59 6.06 3.71
N SER A 153 -17.11 6.75 2.69
CA SER A 153 -18.29 6.28 1.94
C SER A 153 -18.03 4.94 1.26
N GLU A 154 -16.86 4.74 0.65
CA GLU A 154 -16.51 3.48 -0.01
C GLU A 154 -16.29 2.31 0.96
N LEU A 155 -15.95 2.60 2.23
CA LEU A 155 -15.65 1.59 3.24
C LEU A 155 -16.84 1.18 4.13
N ILE A 156 -17.97 1.88 4.00
CA ILE A 156 -19.23 1.56 4.71
C ILE A 156 -20.07 0.54 3.91
N VAL A 157 -19.85 0.46 2.59
CA VAL A 157 -20.46 -0.50 1.66
C VAL A 157 -19.95 -1.92 1.95
#